data_AF-A0A7V1IHV6-F1
#
_entry.id   AF-A0A7V1IHV6-F1
#
_cell.length_a   1.000
_cell.length_b   1.000
_cell.length_c   1.000
_cell.angle_alpha   90.00
_cell.angle_beta   90.00
_cell.angle_gamma   90.00
#
_symmetry.space_group_name_H-M   'P 1'
#
loop_
_entity.id
_entity.type
_entity.pdbx_description
1 polymer ?
#
loop_
_entity_poly.entity_id
_entity_poly.type
_entity_poly.pdbx_seq_one_letter_code
_entity_poly.pdbx_strand_id
1 'polypeptide(L)'
;MASPGRVLLVGAGPGDPDLITVRGAKTLALADVVLYDELATDELLGLAPDRAELINVGKRGHDAPTKSQDEINALLVGHARAGRTVVRLKGGDPLVFGRGGEEMSACAAAGIPFEIVPGVTSAIAALTYAGIPVTDRRHSASFAVVTGHKDPSRVAEQTRWRELGTAVDTLVILMGMRNLPSLVDELIAGGKAPDTPAAAVMYGTLPFQRTCVSTLAALPEAVREAGLRAPSVVVVGHVVELRAGLSWWERQPLFGRRVLVTRAREQAAELGAALRAVGAEPVFEAMIELVPNSDPAVVRRIRETLRSLSRYQSIVFTSSNAVRFFARALEEEFAPAAGSERARRRGLPSRIRTFCVGERTGEAALAAGFPVHVVASGRSDAEALLAEMLQALPADDGRILIPGSQIARSVIADGLRAAGAEVDMIAFYENRRPEIDVAGLRAKLLGGELFALTFTSPSTVDHFWDSLDGAAREAASRCMIAAIGRTTARRLEQIGLGATVVPERPDVSLMVAELVSAAAEGTPGAIGGGRR
;
A
#
# COMPACT_ATOMS: atom_id res chain seq x y z
N MET A 1 21.79 29.36 -13.90
CA MET A 1 21.89 27.97 -13.39
C MET A 1 20.47 27.54 -13.05
N ALA A 2 20.07 26.30 -13.33
CA ALA A 2 18.78 25.80 -12.88
C ALA A 2 18.73 25.86 -11.34
N SER A 3 17.57 26.23 -10.77
CA SER A 3 17.39 26.21 -9.33
C SER A 3 17.64 24.79 -8.81
N PRO A 4 18.42 24.61 -7.72
CA PRO A 4 18.60 23.29 -7.14
C PRO A 4 17.25 22.72 -6.72
N GLY A 5 17.14 21.39 -6.82
CA GLY A 5 16.00 20.64 -6.31
C GLY A 5 15.96 20.67 -4.78
N ARG A 6 15.20 19.74 -4.19
CA ARG A 6 15.00 19.69 -2.74
C ARG A 6 14.98 18.26 -2.22
N VAL A 7 15.30 18.09 -0.94
CA VAL A 7 15.23 16.81 -0.23
C VAL A 7 14.08 16.83 0.77
N LEU A 8 13.24 15.81 0.77
CA LEU A 8 12.10 15.67 1.67
C LEU A 8 12.31 14.40 2.49
N LEU A 9 12.62 14.53 3.78
CA LEU A 9 12.78 13.39 4.69
C LEU A 9 11.41 13.04 5.25
N VAL A 10 10.89 11.86 4.90
CA VAL A 10 9.51 11.45 5.20
C VAL A 10 9.48 10.21 6.06
N GLY A 11 8.77 10.28 7.18
CA GLY A 11 8.46 9.11 8.00
C GLY A 11 7.38 8.25 7.36
N ALA A 12 7.71 7.00 7.08
CA ALA A 12 6.85 5.98 6.51
C ALA A 12 5.85 5.41 7.51
N GLY A 13 6.09 5.59 8.81
CA GLY A 13 5.34 4.89 9.85
C GLY A 13 5.98 3.53 10.23
N PRO A 14 5.39 2.81 11.20
CA PRO A 14 6.01 1.63 11.83
C PRO A 14 5.94 0.34 11.00
N GLY A 15 5.14 0.31 9.93
CA GLY A 15 4.96 -0.85 9.06
C GLY A 15 3.66 -0.78 8.28
N ASP A 16 2.53 -0.64 8.99
CA ASP A 16 1.20 -0.51 8.36
C ASP A 16 1.17 0.71 7.42
N PRO A 17 0.93 0.52 6.10
CA PRO A 17 0.90 1.61 5.13
C PRO A 17 -0.08 2.74 5.47
N ASP A 18 -1.16 2.44 6.20
CA ASP A 18 -2.18 3.43 6.55
C ASP A 18 -1.72 4.39 7.65
N LEU A 19 -0.59 4.10 8.31
CA LEU A 19 0.03 4.96 9.31
C LEU A 19 1.02 5.98 8.73
N ILE A 20 1.17 6.04 7.40
CA ILE A 20 1.82 7.19 6.76
C ILE A 20 0.98 8.45 7.01
N THR A 21 1.64 9.57 7.28
CA THR A 21 0.91 10.83 7.44
C THR A 21 0.32 11.30 6.11
N VAL A 22 -0.78 12.05 6.15
CA VAL A 22 -1.36 12.67 4.94
C VAL A 22 -0.33 13.53 4.20
N ARG A 23 0.55 14.23 4.93
CA ARG A 23 1.67 14.97 4.34
C ARG A 23 2.68 14.02 3.69
N GLY A 24 3.02 12.90 4.33
CA GLY A 24 3.94 11.91 3.79
C GLY A 24 3.46 11.32 2.46
N ALA A 25 2.21 10.89 2.39
CA ALA A 25 1.60 10.38 1.15
C ALA A 25 1.59 11.43 0.03
N LYS A 26 1.17 12.67 0.34
CA LYS A 26 1.19 13.79 -0.62
C LYS A 26 2.60 14.11 -1.11
N THR A 27 3.60 13.99 -0.25
CA THR A 27 4.99 14.24 -0.59
C THR A 27 5.56 13.14 -1.50
N LEU A 28 5.27 11.87 -1.23
CA LEU A 28 5.69 10.76 -2.10
C LEU A 28 5.14 10.92 -3.52
N ALA A 29 3.89 11.36 -3.68
CA ALA A 29 3.26 11.61 -4.97
C ALA A 29 3.94 12.72 -5.80
N LEU A 30 4.86 13.50 -5.21
CA LEU A 30 5.62 14.56 -5.88
C LEU A 30 7.07 14.15 -6.19
N ALA A 31 7.49 12.95 -5.82
CA ALA A 31 8.87 12.51 -5.95
C ALA A 31 9.30 12.34 -7.41
N ASP A 32 10.50 12.82 -7.74
CA ASP A 32 11.22 12.40 -8.94
C ASP A 32 12.13 11.20 -8.63
N VAL A 33 12.59 11.10 -7.38
CA VAL A 33 13.42 10.00 -6.86
C VAL A 33 12.99 9.68 -5.43
N VAL A 34 12.84 8.40 -5.10
CA VAL A 34 12.56 7.92 -3.74
C VAL A 34 13.72 7.06 -3.25
N LEU A 35 14.44 7.52 -2.23
CA LEU A 35 15.42 6.72 -1.50
C LEU A 35 14.74 6.07 -0.29
N TYR A 36 14.66 4.75 -0.25
CA TYR A 36 13.92 4.01 0.78
C TYR A 36 14.74 2.91 1.45
N ASP A 37 14.36 2.59 2.69
CA ASP A 37 14.93 1.49 3.47
C ASP A 37 14.05 0.24 3.38
N GLU A 38 14.52 -0.89 3.89
CA GLU A 38 13.82 -2.18 3.88
C GLU A 38 12.37 -2.14 4.41
N LEU A 39 12.10 -1.25 5.38
CA LEU A 39 10.78 -1.15 6.02
C LEU A 39 9.73 -0.43 5.15
N ALA A 40 10.10 0.11 3.99
CA ALA A 40 9.13 0.65 3.05
C ALA A 40 8.45 -0.49 2.28
N THR A 41 7.16 -0.69 2.53
CA THR A 41 6.37 -1.67 1.80
C THR A 41 6.15 -1.24 0.35
N ASP A 42 5.95 -2.20 -0.54
CA ASP A 42 5.64 -1.91 -1.93
C ASP A 42 4.38 -1.04 -2.09
N GLU A 43 3.40 -1.16 -1.19
CA GLU A 43 2.21 -0.31 -1.17
C GLU A 43 2.56 1.17 -0.95
N LEU A 44 3.48 1.46 -0.02
CA LEU A 44 3.97 2.83 0.22
C LEU A 44 4.77 3.36 -0.97
N LEU A 45 5.61 2.51 -1.58
CA LEU A 45 6.37 2.88 -2.77
C LEU A 45 5.46 3.15 -3.97
N GLY A 46 4.33 2.45 -4.07
CA GLY A 46 3.30 2.68 -5.08
C GLY A 46 2.55 4.02 -4.95
N LEU A 47 2.76 4.77 -3.86
CA LEU A 47 2.28 6.16 -3.76
C LEU A 47 3.12 7.14 -4.58
N ALA A 48 4.35 6.75 -4.95
CA ALA A 48 5.19 7.55 -5.83
C ALA A 48 4.71 7.43 -7.29
N PRO A 49 4.90 8.45 -8.13
CA PRO A 49 4.58 8.35 -9.55
C PRO A 49 5.37 7.24 -10.26
N ASP A 50 4.80 6.60 -11.29
CA ASP A 50 5.49 5.60 -12.13
C ASP A 50 6.84 6.07 -12.69
N ARG A 51 6.97 7.38 -12.92
CA ARG A 51 8.21 8.00 -13.44
C ARG A 51 9.29 8.18 -12.39
N ALA A 52 8.97 8.01 -11.11
CA ALA A 52 9.90 8.23 -10.01
C ALA A 52 10.92 7.11 -9.96
N GLU A 53 12.19 7.47 -9.84
CA GLU A 53 13.27 6.51 -9.67
C GLU A 53 13.27 5.97 -8.22
N LEU A 54 13.06 4.66 -8.03
CA LEU A 54 13.05 4.03 -6.71
C LEU A 54 14.42 3.42 -6.39
N ILE A 55 15.10 3.96 -5.37
CA ILE A 55 16.45 3.53 -4.97
C ILE A 55 16.41 2.93 -3.57
N ASN A 56 16.61 1.61 -3.47
CA ASN A 56 16.78 0.95 -2.19
C ASN A 56 18.17 1.29 -1.61
N VAL A 57 18.19 1.91 -0.43
CA VAL A 57 19.41 2.24 0.31
C VAL A 57 19.54 1.48 1.63
N GLY A 58 18.56 0.62 1.93
CA GLY A 58 18.55 -0.26 3.09
C GLY A 58 19.24 -1.59 2.86
N LYS A 59 19.06 -2.51 3.82
CA LYS A 59 19.47 -3.91 3.70
C LYS A 59 18.33 -4.73 3.10
N ARG A 60 18.62 -5.95 2.62
CA ARG A 60 17.60 -7.00 2.48
C ARG A 60 17.91 -8.05 3.53
N GLY A 61 16.99 -8.29 4.47
CA GLY A 61 17.15 -9.27 5.53
C GLY A 61 18.39 -9.04 6.41
N HIS A 62 19.23 -10.07 6.54
CA HIS A 62 20.41 -10.06 7.42
C HIS A 62 21.70 -9.55 6.74
N ASP A 63 21.61 -9.03 5.52
CA ASP A 63 22.78 -8.65 4.73
C ASP A 63 23.50 -7.38 5.25
N ALA A 64 24.75 -7.19 4.79
CA ALA A 64 25.50 -5.96 5.03
C ALA A 64 24.78 -4.73 4.43
N PRO A 65 24.96 -3.52 4.98
CA PRO A 65 24.35 -2.32 4.41
C PRO A 65 24.73 -2.21 2.94
N THR A 66 23.75 -2.05 2.06
CA THR A 66 24.03 -1.88 0.61
C THR A 66 24.76 -0.56 0.36
N LYS A 67 24.63 0.40 1.27
CA LYS A 67 25.29 1.72 1.28
C LYS A 67 25.63 2.17 2.69
N SER A 68 26.77 2.83 2.84
CA SER A 68 27.13 3.61 4.02
C SER A 68 26.29 4.89 4.12
N GLN A 69 26.26 5.52 5.29
CA GLN A 69 25.51 6.76 5.47
C GLN A 69 26.04 7.90 4.59
N ASP A 70 27.35 7.97 4.40
CA ASP A 70 27.96 9.01 3.56
C ASP A 70 27.58 8.83 2.09
N GLU A 71 27.45 7.58 1.62
CA GLU A 71 26.94 7.30 0.27
C GLU A 71 25.46 7.68 0.13
N ILE A 72 24.63 7.42 1.14
CA ILE A 72 23.22 7.85 1.15
C ILE A 72 23.15 9.39 1.11
N ASN A 73 23.92 10.07 1.94
CA ASN A 73 24.01 11.53 1.98
C ASN A 73 24.43 12.10 0.61
N ALA A 74 25.44 11.48 -0.02
CA ALA A 74 25.92 11.87 -1.34
C ALA A 74 24.85 11.68 -2.43
N LEU A 75 24.06 10.60 -2.38
CA LEU A 75 22.94 10.38 -3.30
C LEU A 75 21.85 11.44 -3.14
N LEU A 76 21.45 11.74 -1.90
CA LEU A 76 20.45 12.78 -1.61
C LEU A 76 20.87 14.13 -2.21
N VAL A 77 22.10 14.55 -1.93
CA VAL A 77 22.67 15.81 -2.42
C VAL A 77 22.82 15.77 -3.95
N GLY A 78 23.29 14.65 -4.51
CA GLY A 78 23.53 14.50 -5.95
C GLY A 78 22.26 14.66 -6.78
N HIS A 79 21.18 13.95 -6.42
CA HIS A 79 19.90 14.08 -7.12
C HIS A 79 19.28 15.47 -6.96
N ALA A 80 19.37 16.08 -5.76
CA ALA A 80 18.86 17.43 -5.54
C ALA A 80 19.65 18.48 -6.35
N ARG A 81 20.98 18.36 -6.47
CA ARG A 81 21.80 19.22 -7.34
C ARG A 81 21.41 19.11 -8.82
N ALA A 82 20.88 17.96 -9.23
CA ALA A 82 20.34 17.76 -10.57
C ALA A 82 18.92 18.35 -10.76
N GLY A 83 18.41 19.14 -9.81
CA GLY A 83 17.11 19.81 -9.91
C GLY A 83 15.92 18.92 -9.52
N ARG A 84 16.16 17.71 -8.99
CA ARG A 84 15.10 16.74 -8.69
C ARG A 84 14.49 16.95 -7.31
N THR A 85 13.21 16.64 -7.16
CA THR A 85 12.55 16.45 -5.87
C THR A 85 12.86 15.05 -5.34
N VAL A 86 13.70 14.99 -4.32
CA VAL A 86 14.17 13.73 -3.72
C VAL A 86 13.36 13.45 -2.46
N VAL A 87 12.68 12.31 -2.38
CA VAL A 87 12.03 11.85 -1.15
C VAL A 87 12.91 10.78 -0.50
N ARG A 88 13.31 11.02 0.75
CA ARG A 88 13.97 10.04 1.61
C ARG A 88 12.92 9.41 2.52
N LEU A 89 12.41 8.24 2.14
CA LEU A 89 11.37 7.51 2.87
C LEU A 89 12.00 6.61 3.94
N LYS A 90 11.72 6.89 5.21
CA LYS A 90 12.38 6.26 6.37
C LYS A 90 11.36 5.55 7.24
N GLY A 91 11.68 4.33 7.69
CA GLY A 91 10.82 3.60 8.64
C GLY A 91 10.61 4.37 9.94
N GLY A 92 9.38 4.35 10.46
CA GLY A 92 8.98 5.10 11.65
C GLY A 92 9.01 6.61 11.43
N ASP A 93 9.75 7.31 12.29
CA ASP A 93 9.98 8.74 12.21
C ASP A 93 11.43 9.05 11.80
N PRO A 94 11.69 10.03 10.91
CA PRO A 94 13.04 10.35 10.44
C PRO A 94 14.05 10.68 11.55
N LEU A 95 13.58 11.24 12.67
CA LEU A 95 14.41 11.80 13.75
C LEU A 95 14.45 10.92 15.00
N VAL A 96 13.69 9.81 15.04
CA VAL A 96 13.75 8.84 16.15
C VAL A 96 14.65 7.67 15.75
N PHE A 97 15.93 7.76 16.10
CA PHE A 97 16.97 6.76 15.77
C PHE A 97 17.11 6.42 14.27
N GLY A 98 16.55 7.26 13.39
CA GLY A 98 16.57 7.07 11.93
C GLY A 98 17.76 7.73 11.23
N ARG A 99 18.67 8.40 11.95
CA ARG A 99 19.80 9.17 11.37
C ARG A 99 19.40 10.37 10.50
N GLY A 100 18.14 10.83 10.56
CA GLY A 100 17.68 11.99 9.78
C GLY A 100 18.47 13.27 10.06
N GLY A 101 19.00 13.45 11.28
CA GLY A 101 19.87 14.59 11.61
C GLY A 101 21.19 14.63 10.83
N GLU A 102 21.78 13.47 10.54
CA GLU A 102 23.00 13.37 9.71
C GLU A 102 22.68 13.74 8.25
N GLU A 103 21.58 13.21 7.72
CA GLU A 103 21.09 13.49 6.36
C GLU A 103 20.74 14.98 6.18
N MET A 104 20.09 15.59 7.18
CA MET A 104 19.81 17.04 7.22
C MET A 104 21.10 17.87 7.22
N SER A 105 22.08 17.49 8.05
CA SER A 105 23.36 18.19 8.16
C SER A 105 24.12 18.16 6.83
N ALA A 106 24.10 17.02 6.13
CA ALA A 106 24.68 16.90 4.80
C ALA A 106 23.99 17.80 3.76
N CYS A 107 22.65 17.86 3.78
CA CYS A 107 21.88 18.76 2.90
C CYS A 107 22.21 20.23 3.19
N ALA A 108 22.23 20.63 4.46
CA ALA A 108 22.57 21.98 4.89
C ALA A 108 23.98 22.39 4.45
N ALA A 109 24.98 21.51 4.69
CA ALA A 109 26.36 21.74 4.28
C ALA A 109 26.52 21.87 2.75
N ALA A 110 25.67 21.19 1.98
CA ALA A 110 25.65 21.25 0.53
C ALA A 110 24.81 22.41 -0.04
N GLY A 111 24.16 23.21 0.80
CA GLY A 111 23.26 24.30 0.38
C GLY A 111 21.96 23.82 -0.27
N ILE A 112 21.54 22.58 0.01
CA ILE A 112 20.33 21.97 -0.57
C ILE A 112 19.13 22.25 0.34
N PRO A 113 18.03 22.83 -0.19
CA PRO A 113 16.78 22.97 0.55
C PRO A 113 16.24 21.61 1.00
N PHE A 114 15.85 21.49 2.27
CA PHE A 114 15.24 20.28 2.79
C PHE A 114 14.02 20.56 3.67
N GLU A 115 13.09 19.60 3.71
CA GLU A 115 11.91 19.59 4.57
C GLU A 115 11.84 18.24 5.30
N ILE A 116 11.28 18.25 6.51
CA ILE A 116 11.04 17.05 7.30
C ILE A 116 9.53 16.87 7.44
N VAL A 117 9.06 15.68 7.10
CA VAL A 117 7.70 15.23 7.35
C VAL A 117 7.77 14.16 8.44
N PRO A 118 7.34 14.48 9.68
CA PRO A 118 7.33 13.52 10.77
C PRO A 118 6.51 12.28 10.45
N GLY A 119 6.87 11.16 11.08
CA GLY A 119 6.19 9.88 10.96
C GLY A 119 5.71 9.33 12.28
N VAL A 120 4.83 8.34 12.21
CA VAL A 120 4.41 7.58 13.40
C VAL A 120 5.55 6.65 13.81
N THR A 121 6.16 6.88 14.99
CA THR A 121 7.28 6.06 15.47
C THR A 121 6.84 4.69 16.00
N SER A 122 7.63 3.65 15.71
CA SER A 122 7.41 2.30 16.24
C SER A 122 7.51 2.24 17.76
N ALA A 123 8.26 3.14 18.39
CA ALA A 123 8.39 3.24 19.85
C ALA A 123 7.03 3.46 20.56
N ILE A 124 6.04 4.00 19.86
CA ILE A 124 4.69 4.23 20.39
C ILE A 124 3.70 3.30 19.70
N ALA A 125 3.71 3.27 18.37
CA ALA A 125 2.67 2.59 17.60
C ALA A 125 2.71 1.06 17.74
N ALA A 126 3.90 0.45 17.78
CA ALA A 126 4.00 -1.00 17.97
C ALA A 126 3.37 -1.42 19.30
N LEU A 127 3.62 -0.65 20.37
CA LEU A 127 3.05 -0.90 21.69
C LEU A 127 1.54 -0.63 21.72
N THR A 128 1.10 0.45 21.07
CA THR A 128 -0.33 0.80 20.96
C THR A 128 -1.12 -0.32 20.28
N TYR A 129 -0.61 -0.87 19.18
CA TYR A 129 -1.21 -2.00 18.47
C TYR A 129 -1.03 -3.33 19.22
N ALA A 130 -0.08 -3.43 20.15
CA ALA A 130 -0.02 -4.55 21.10
C ALA A 130 -0.99 -4.39 22.28
N GLY A 131 -1.70 -3.25 22.42
CA GLY A 131 -2.56 -2.96 23.57
C GLY A 131 -1.81 -2.41 24.79
N ILE A 132 -0.61 -1.87 24.61
CA ILE A 132 0.24 -1.34 25.68
C ILE A 132 0.40 0.17 25.47
N PRO A 133 -0.24 1.03 26.28
CA PRO A 133 0.01 2.47 26.21
C PRO A 133 1.40 2.80 26.76
N VAL A 134 2.08 3.81 26.22
CA VAL A 134 3.40 4.26 26.72
C VAL A 134 3.31 5.03 28.04
N THR A 135 2.13 5.56 28.36
CA THR A 135 1.83 6.28 29.59
C THR A 135 0.40 5.97 30.03
N ASP A 136 0.17 5.87 31.33
CA ASP A 136 -1.17 5.79 31.94
C ASP A 136 -1.08 6.43 33.32
N ARG A 137 -1.99 7.35 33.66
CA ARG A 137 -1.90 8.13 34.91
C ARG A 137 -1.80 7.28 36.18
N ARG A 138 -2.27 6.03 36.15
CA ARG A 138 -2.23 5.11 37.30
C ARG A 138 -0.93 4.30 37.36
N HIS A 139 -0.19 4.18 36.25
CA HIS A 139 0.94 3.26 36.11
C HIS A 139 2.25 3.93 35.66
N SER A 140 2.19 5.07 34.97
CA SER A 140 3.33 5.72 34.33
C SER A 140 3.06 7.20 34.06
N ALA A 141 3.81 8.07 34.75
CA ALA A 141 3.84 9.52 34.54
C ALA A 141 5.03 9.96 33.67
N SER A 142 5.98 9.06 33.40
CA SER A 142 7.21 9.31 32.66
C SER A 142 7.57 8.13 31.75
N PHE A 143 8.13 8.42 30.58
CA PHE A 143 8.68 7.39 29.71
C PHE A 143 9.97 7.85 29.02
N ALA A 144 10.81 6.90 28.64
CA ALA A 144 11.99 7.14 27.80
C ALA A 144 12.04 6.15 26.64
N VAL A 145 12.58 6.61 25.51
CA VAL A 145 12.90 5.74 24.36
C VAL A 145 14.41 5.71 24.19
N VAL A 146 14.99 4.51 24.15
CA VAL A 146 16.44 4.30 24.02
C VAL A 146 16.75 3.28 22.94
N THR A 147 17.97 3.34 22.40
CA THR A 147 18.49 2.33 21.48
C THR A 147 19.37 1.32 22.23
N GLY A 148 19.14 0.03 21.97
CA GLY A 148 19.96 -1.09 22.40
C GLY A 148 21.17 -1.37 21.50
N HIS A 149 21.28 -0.66 20.38
CA HIS A 149 22.39 -0.74 19.44
C HIS A 149 23.07 0.62 19.27
N LYS A 150 24.39 0.65 19.48
CA LYS A 150 25.27 1.81 19.25
C LYS A 150 26.58 1.33 18.64
N ASP A 151 27.32 2.26 18.05
CA ASP A 151 28.67 2.01 17.54
C ASP A 151 29.58 1.56 18.70
N PRO A 152 30.09 0.31 18.68
CA PRO A 152 30.92 -0.22 19.77
C PRO A 152 32.30 0.45 19.88
N SER A 153 32.71 1.26 18.90
CA SER A 153 34.01 1.93 18.89
C SER A 153 34.07 3.21 19.75
N ARG A 154 32.95 3.69 20.29
CA ARG A 154 32.87 4.94 21.07
C ARG A 154 32.30 4.74 22.48
N VAL A 155 33.18 4.48 23.45
CA VAL A 155 32.84 4.15 24.85
C VAL A 155 32.06 5.26 25.58
N ALA A 156 32.34 6.54 25.30
CA ALA A 156 31.63 7.68 25.90
C ALA A 156 30.16 7.79 25.46
N GLU A 157 29.73 7.02 24.46
CA GLU A 157 28.38 7.03 23.91
C GLU A 157 27.52 5.86 24.41
N GLN A 158 27.99 5.01 25.33
CA GLN A 158 27.22 3.87 25.83
C GLN A 158 25.94 4.31 26.57
N THR A 159 24.83 3.60 26.33
CA THR A 159 23.58 3.84 27.07
C THR A 159 23.80 3.48 28.55
N ARG A 160 23.46 4.41 29.44
CA ARG A 160 23.63 4.26 30.90
C ARG A 160 22.50 3.40 31.48
N TRP A 161 22.51 2.11 31.16
CA TRP A 161 21.43 1.17 31.50
C TRP A 161 21.12 1.13 32.99
N ARG A 162 22.15 1.15 33.85
CA ARG A 162 21.96 1.17 35.31
C ARG A 162 21.21 2.41 35.77
N GLU A 163 21.56 3.59 35.25
CA GLU A 163 20.87 4.85 35.59
C GLU A 163 19.42 4.84 35.08
N LEU A 164 19.17 4.25 33.90
CA LEU A 164 17.83 4.12 33.33
C LEU A 164 16.93 3.14 34.09
N GLY A 165 17.50 2.23 34.88
CA GLY A 165 16.75 1.23 35.65
C GLY A 165 15.66 1.84 36.53
N THR A 166 15.86 3.04 37.07
CA THR A 166 14.88 3.70 37.94
C THR A 166 14.52 5.12 37.50
N ALA A 167 15.09 5.63 36.41
CA ALA A 167 14.90 7.01 35.95
C ALA A 167 13.50 7.30 35.38
N VAL A 168 12.79 6.28 34.88
CA VAL A 168 11.46 6.43 34.27
C VAL A 168 10.55 5.25 34.62
N ASP A 169 9.24 5.51 34.60
CA ASP A 169 8.22 4.50 34.87
C ASP A 169 8.19 3.46 33.73
N THR A 170 8.14 3.95 32.48
CA THR A 170 8.10 3.13 31.26
C THR A 170 9.35 3.33 30.41
N LEU A 171 10.09 2.25 30.18
CA LEU A 171 11.27 2.25 29.31
C LEU A 171 10.97 1.51 28.01
N VAL A 172 11.11 2.20 26.88
CA VAL A 172 10.98 1.62 25.53
C VAL A 172 12.36 1.48 24.91
N ILE A 173 12.70 0.26 24.45
CA ILE A 173 13.99 -0.08 23.90
C ILE A 173 13.81 -0.50 22.43
N LEU A 174 14.40 0.27 21.53
CA LEU A 174 14.50 -0.04 20.10
C LEU A 174 15.83 -0.74 19.81
N MET A 175 15.88 -1.59 18.77
CA MET A 175 17.11 -2.25 18.32
C MET A 175 17.84 -3.05 19.44
N GLY A 176 17.12 -3.53 20.45
CA GLY A 176 17.70 -4.20 21.62
C GLY A 176 17.77 -5.72 21.55
N MET A 177 17.10 -6.36 20.58
CA MET A 177 16.87 -7.81 20.59
C MET A 177 18.14 -8.67 20.72
N ARG A 178 19.21 -8.32 20.00
CA ARG A 178 20.47 -9.07 20.04
C ARG A 178 21.15 -9.02 21.41
N ASN A 179 21.02 -7.88 22.10
CA ASN A 179 21.72 -7.61 23.36
C ASN A 179 20.78 -7.77 24.58
N LEU A 180 19.54 -8.22 24.37
CA LEU A 180 18.49 -8.22 25.37
C LEU A 180 18.89 -8.84 26.72
N PRO A 181 19.58 -10.01 26.80
CA PRO A 181 20.03 -10.55 28.07
C PRO A 181 20.91 -9.58 28.88
N SER A 182 21.95 -9.02 28.25
CA SER A 182 22.87 -8.08 28.90
C SER A 182 22.18 -6.77 29.30
N LEU A 183 21.21 -6.31 28.50
CA LEU A 183 20.42 -5.11 28.80
C LEU A 183 19.56 -5.31 30.06
N VAL A 184 18.95 -6.49 30.19
CA VAL A 184 18.14 -6.88 31.35
C VAL A 184 19.00 -6.95 32.61
N ASP A 185 20.17 -7.61 32.53
CA ASP A 185 21.10 -7.72 33.67
C ASP A 185 21.52 -6.34 34.20
N GLU A 186 21.85 -5.41 33.30
CA GLU A 186 22.26 -4.05 33.66
C GLU A 186 21.09 -3.20 34.23
N LEU A 187 19.86 -3.38 33.74
CA LEU A 187 18.68 -2.71 34.30
C LEU A 187 18.38 -3.20 35.73
N ILE A 188 18.49 -4.51 35.96
CA ILE A 188 18.31 -5.12 37.29
C ILE A 188 19.42 -4.68 38.24
N ALA A 189 20.68 -4.68 37.78
CA ALA A 189 21.82 -4.16 38.55
C ALA A 189 21.69 -2.66 38.87
N GLY A 190 20.98 -1.91 38.01
CA GLY A 190 20.59 -0.51 38.22
C GLY A 190 19.41 -0.30 39.19
N GLY A 191 18.84 -1.36 39.73
CA GLY A 191 17.76 -1.31 40.72
C GLY A 191 16.34 -1.48 40.16
N LYS A 192 16.15 -1.80 38.87
CA LYS A 192 14.83 -2.20 38.36
C LYS A 192 14.44 -3.56 38.94
N ALA A 193 13.22 -3.69 39.45
CA ALA A 193 12.77 -4.94 40.06
C ALA A 193 12.69 -6.07 39.00
N PRO A 194 13.26 -7.27 39.26
CA PRO A 194 13.26 -8.40 38.29
C PRO A 194 11.88 -8.86 37.82
N ASP A 195 10.86 -8.68 38.66
CA ASP A 195 9.47 -9.02 38.43
C ASP A 195 8.68 -7.93 37.69
N THR A 196 9.31 -6.78 37.38
CA THR A 196 8.66 -5.70 36.60
C THR A 196 8.08 -6.27 35.30
N PRO A 197 6.80 -6.00 34.98
CA PRO A 197 6.21 -6.41 33.71
C PRO A 197 6.98 -5.88 32.50
N ALA A 198 7.20 -6.74 31.50
CA ALA A 198 7.91 -6.39 30.28
C ALA A 198 7.30 -7.12 29.07
N ALA A 199 7.46 -6.53 27.89
CA ALA A 199 6.97 -7.13 26.65
C ALA A 199 7.92 -6.86 25.48
N ALA A 200 7.88 -7.74 24.49
CA ALA A 200 8.52 -7.56 23.19
C ALA A 200 7.46 -7.69 22.09
N VAL A 201 7.42 -6.73 21.17
CA VAL A 201 6.47 -6.66 20.05
C VAL A 201 7.26 -6.69 18.75
N MET A 202 7.12 -7.78 18.00
CA MET A 202 7.73 -7.96 16.68
C MET A 202 6.72 -7.58 15.59
N TYR A 203 7.20 -6.92 14.54
CA TYR A 203 6.37 -6.48 13.41
C TYR A 203 5.14 -5.67 13.83
N GLY A 204 5.32 -4.78 14.81
CA GLY A 204 4.24 -3.97 15.36
C GLY A 204 3.43 -3.28 14.25
N THR A 205 2.10 -3.22 14.44
CA THR A 205 1.09 -2.71 13.49
C THR A 205 0.77 -3.61 12.29
N LEU A 206 1.62 -4.58 11.95
CA LEU A 206 1.36 -5.46 10.81
C LEU A 206 0.37 -6.58 11.18
N PRO A 207 -0.35 -7.15 10.19
CA PRO A 207 -1.24 -8.31 10.36
C PRO A 207 -0.58 -9.54 11.01
N PHE A 208 0.73 -9.69 10.87
CA PHE A 208 1.52 -10.79 11.44
C PHE A 208 2.35 -10.35 12.66
N GLN A 209 1.90 -9.29 13.35
CA GLN A 209 2.47 -8.85 14.63
C GLN A 209 2.51 -10.02 15.63
N ARG A 210 3.60 -10.12 16.38
CA ARG A 210 3.75 -11.12 17.45
C ARG A 210 4.20 -10.43 18.72
N THR A 211 3.46 -10.66 19.80
CA THR A 211 3.74 -10.08 21.12
C THR A 211 4.10 -11.17 22.13
N CYS A 212 5.16 -10.94 22.89
CA CYS A 212 5.55 -11.75 24.04
C CYS A 212 5.49 -10.88 25.29
N VAL A 213 4.88 -11.37 26.38
CA VAL A 213 4.81 -10.71 27.68
C VAL A 213 5.46 -11.61 28.72
N SER A 214 6.27 -11.02 29.60
CA SER A 214 6.92 -11.73 30.70
C SER A 214 7.26 -10.74 31.83
N THR A 215 7.99 -11.19 32.84
CA THR A 215 8.72 -10.29 33.74
C THR A 215 10.04 -9.86 33.10
N LEU A 216 10.63 -8.78 33.59
CA LEU A 216 11.91 -8.26 33.10
C LEU A 216 12.99 -9.35 33.07
N ALA A 217 13.14 -10.11 34.17
CA ALA A 217 14.15 -11.16 34.27
C ALA A 217 13.91 -12.35 33.32
N ALA A 218 12.65 -12.70 33.06
CA ALA A 218 12.30 -13.84 32.21
C ALA A 218 12.09 -13.47 30.74
N LEU A 219 12.10 -12.18 30.39
CA LEU A 219 11.84 -11.70 29.03
C LEU A 219 12.81 -12.26 27.98
N PRO A 220 14.15 -12.35 28.21
CA PRO A 220 15.06 -12.86 27.19
C PRO A 220 14.73 -14.29 26.76
N GLU A 221 14.39 -15.14 27.72
CA GLU A 221 14.03 -16.53 27.46
C GLU A 221 12.67 -16.64 26.77
N ALA A 222 11.67 -15.89 27.25
CA ALA A 222 10.34 -15.85 26.64
C ALA A 222 10.39 -15.38 25.18
N VAL A 223 11.24 -14.40 24.86
CA VAL A 223 11.51 -13.93 23.49
C VAL A 223 12.13 -15.04 22.63
N ARG A 224 13.09 -15.79 23.18
CA ARG A 224 13.77 -16.89 22.49
C ARG A 224 12.81 -18.03 22.18
N GLU A 225 12.01 -18.45 23.17
CA GLU A 225 11.00 -19.51 23.02
C GLU A 225 9.91 -19.13 22.03
N ALA A 226 9.45 -17.88 22.08
CA ALA A 226 8.50 -17.36 21.11
C ALA A 226 9.15 -17.11 19.73
N GLY A 227 10.47 -17.20 19.58
CA GLY A 227 11.16 -16.99 18.31
C GLY A 227 11.00 -15.56 17.76
N LEU A 228 10.91 -14.57 18.64
CA LEU A 228 10.84 -13.15 18.27
C LEU A 228 12.24 -12.66 17.86
N ARG A 229 12.28 -11.86 16.79
CA ARG A 229 13.52 -11.36 16.17
C ARG A 229 13.40 -9.86 15.88
N ALA A 230 14.45 -9.26 15.36
CA ALA A 230 14.32 -7.91 14.78
C ALA A 230 13.46 -7.96 13.51
N PRO A 231 12.69 -6.90 13.20
CA PRO A 231 12.47 -5.69 14.01
C PRO A 231 11.47 -5.95 15.16
N SER A 232 11.88 -5.58 16.39
CA SER A 232 11.02 -5.63 17.58
C SER A 232 11.23 -4.41 18.47
N VAL A 233 10.17 -4.02 19.18
CA VAL A 233 10.17 -3.02 20.24
C VAL A 233 10.04 -3.73 21.58
N VAL A 234 10.92 -3.43 22.53
CA VAL A 234 10.82 -3.92 23.91
C VAL A 234 10.30 -2.81 24.80
N VAL A 235 9.42 -3.13 25.74
CA VAL A 235 8.91 -2.21 26.76
C VAL A 235 9.03 -2.84 28.14
N VAL A 236 9.44 -2.03 29.12
CA VAL A 236 9.56 -2.42 30.54
C VAL A 236 8.81 -1.41 31.38
N GLY A 237 7.82 -1.87 32.16
CA GLY A 237 7.02 -1.03 33.04
C GLY A 237 5.59 -1.56 33.25
N HIS A 238 4.93 -1.09 34.30
CA HIS A 238 3.60 -1.59 34.70
C HIS A 238 2.49 -1.35 33.66
N VAL A 239 2.70 -0.45 32.69
CA VAL A 239 1.76 -0.27 31.56
C VAL A 239 1.53 -1.55 30.74
N VAL A 240 2.45 -2.52 30.79
CA VAL A 240 2.32 -3.82 30.12
C VAL A 240 1.14 -4.64 30.67
N GLU A 241 0.78 -4.48 31.95
CA GLU A 241 -0.35 -5.18 32.57
C GLU A 241 -1.69 -4.84 31.90
N LEU A 242 -1.82 -3.61 31.37
CA LEU A 242 -3.03 -3.13 30.71
C LEU A 242 -3.36 -3.91 29.43
N ARG A 243 -2.36 -4.59 28.83
CA ARG A 243 -2.54 -5.38 27.62
C ARG A 243 -3.67 -6.39 27.73
N ALA A 244 -3.84 -7.03 28.88
CA ALA A 244 -4.85 -8.07 29.07
C ALA A 244 -6.27 -7.61 28.68
N GLY A 245 -6.58 -6.34 28.93
CA GLY A 245 -7.86 -5.72 28.57
C GLY A 245 -7.85 -4.92 27.26
N LEU A 246 -6.69 -4.61 26.70
CA LEU A 246 -6.53 -3.63 25.62
C LEU A 246 -5.98 -4.21 24.30
N SER A 247 -5.75 -5.52 24.18
CA SER A 247 -5.20 -6.14 22.96
C SER A 247 -6.19 -6.22 21.79
N TRP A 248 -6.66 -5.06 21.30
CA TRP A 248 -7.72 -4.94 20.30
C TRP A 248 -7.31 -5.36 18.88
N TRP A 249 -6.05 -5.14 18.50
CA TRP A 249 -5.55 -5.41 17.13
C TRP A 249 -5.37 -6.90 16.85
N GLU A 250 -4.74 -7.63 17.76
CA GLU A 250 -4.53 -9.09 17.62
C GLU A 250 -5.84 -9.89 17.77
N ARG A 251 -6.96 -9.22 18.09
CA ARG A 251 -8.32 -9.77 18.15
C ARG A 251 -9.15 -9.46 16.90
N GLN A 252 -8.58 -8.79 15.89
CA GLN A 252 -9.28 -8.54 14.64
C GLN A 252 -9.72 -9.86 13.97
N PRO A 253 -10.87 -9.88 13.27
CA PRO A 253 -11.48 -11.13 12.83
C PRO A 253 -10.60 -11.99 11.91
N LEU A 254 -9.76 -11.34 11.08
CA LEU A 254 -8.84 -12.00 10.16
C LEU A 254 -7.38 -11.78 10.55
N PHE A 255 -7.09 -11.46 11.81
CA PHE A 255 -5.72 -11.20 12.27
C PHE A 255 -4.75 -12.32 11.84
N GLY A 256 -3.69 -11.96 11.11
CA GLY A 256 -2.67 -12.88 10.62
C GLY A 256 -3.09 -13.81 9.49
N ARG A 257 -4.34 -13.70 8.99
CA ARG A 257 -4.82 -14.49 7.85
C ARG A 257 -4.34 -13.85 6.55
N ARG A 258 -3.72 -14.65 5.69
CA ARG A 258 -3.21 -14.18 4.40
C ARG A 258 -4.27 -14.34 3.32
N VAL A 259 -4.54 -13.27 2.59
CA VAL A 259 -5.59 -13.23 1.57
C VAL A 259 -4.98 -12.83 0.24
N LEU A 260 -5.10 -13.70 -0.77
CA LEU A 260 -4.59 -13.43 -2.11
C LEU A 260 -5.46 -12.35 -2.78
N VAL A 261 -4.81 -11.31 -3.28
CA VAL A 261 -5.41 -10.24 -4.08
C VAL A 261 -4.93 -10.34 -5.51
N THR A 262 -5.83 -10.68 -6.43
CA THR A 262 -5.52 -11.03 -7.83
C THR A 262 -5.48 -9.84 -8.79
N ARG A 263 -5.54 -8.60 -8.29
CA ARG A 263 -5.55 -7.37 -9.11
C ARG A 263 -4.18 -6.68 -9.13
N ALA A 264 -3.94 -5.87 -10.16
CA ALA A 264 -2.82 -4.93 -10.20
C ALA A 264 -2.82 -3.99 -8.97
N ARG A 265 -1.63 -3.72 -8.43
CA ARG A 265 -1.40 -3.01 -7.14
C ARG A 265 -2.20 -1.71 -7.01
N GLU A 266 -2.21 -0.87 -8.04
CA GLU A 266 -2.91 0.42 -8.03
C GLU A 266 -4.44 0.28 -7.88
N GLN A 267 -5.01 -0.81 -8.40
CA GLN A 267 -6.45 -1.11 -8.27
C GLN A 267 -6.76 -2.01 -7.07
N ALA A 268 -5.72 -2.59 -6.48
CA ALA A 268 -5.80 -3.49 -5.34
C ALA A 268 -5.69 -2.75 -4.00
N ALA A 269 -5.22 -1.49 -4.00
CA ALA A 269 -5.01 -0.71 -2.79
C ALA A 269 -6.26 -0.62 -1.89
N GLU A 270 -7.44 -0.40 -2.48
CA GLU A 270 -8.72 -0.34 -1.73
C GLU A 270 -9.02 -1.68 -1.03
N LEU A 271 -8.88 -2.79 -1.74
CA LEU A 271 -9.09 -4.14 -1.18
C LEU A 271 -8.02 -4.49 -0.16
N GLY A 272 -6.76 -4.13 -0.41
CA GLY A 272 -5.66 -4.30 0.53
C GLY A 272 -5.90 -3.57 1.84
N ALA A 273 -6.29 -2.30 1.77
CA ALA A 273 -6.65 -1.49 2.94
C ALA A 273 -7.86 -2.08 3.69
N ALA A 274 -8.92 -2.48 2.96
CA ALA A 274 -10.09 -3.10 3.58
C ALA A 274 -9.76 -4.43 4.29
N LEU A 275 -8.87 -5.25 3.72
CA LEU A 275 -8.39 -6.48 4.34
C LEU A 275 -7.52 -6.19 5.57
N ARG A 276 -6.59 -5.23 5.50
CA ARG A 276 -5.77 -4.82 6.64
C ARG A 276 -6.62 -4.29 7.79
N ALA A 277 -7.66 -3.50 7.50
CA ALA A 277 -8.57 -2.97 8.51
C ALA A 277 -9.25 -4.04 9.38
N VAL A 278 -9.39 -5.28 8.86
CA VAL A 278 -9.91 -6.44 9.59
C VAL A 278 -8.83 -7.43 10.01
N GLY A 279 -7.56 -7.01 9.99
CA GLY A 279 -6.39 -7.75 10.47
C GLY A 279 -5.75 -8.71 9.47
N ALA A 280 -6.24 -8.79 8.23
CA ALA A 280 -5.67 -9.71 7.23
C ALA A 280 -4.39 -9.16 6.59
N GLU A 281 -3.51 -10.07 6.17
CA GLU A 281 -2.35 -9.78 5.32
C GLU A 281 -2.74 -9.91 3.84
N PRO A 282 -2.83 -8.82 3.07
CA PRO A 282 -3.02 -8.92 1.63
C PRO A 282 -1.74 -9.43 0.96
N VAL A 283 -1.88 -10.49 0.16
CA VAL A 283 -0.82 -11.03 -0.71
C VAL A 283 -1.14 -10.64 -2.14
N PHE A 284 -0.42 -9.66 -2.68
CA PHE A 284 -0.69 -9.14 -4.02
C PHE A 284 0.00 -9.98 -5.10
N GLU A 285 -0.80 -10.60 -5.97
CA GLU A 285 -0.32 -11.27 -7.19
C GLU A 285 -1.21 -10.82 -8.34
N ALA A 286 -0.73 -9.85 -9.12
CA ALA A 286 -1.53 -9.27 -10.19
C ALA A 286 -1.73 -10.31 -11.30
N MET A 287 -2.96 -10.82 -11.46
CA MET A 287 -3.29 -11.76 -12.54
C MET A 287 -3.57 -11.03 -13.86
N ILE A 288 -3.77 -9.72 -13.81
CA ILE A 288 -3.95 -8.88 -14.99
C ILE A 288 -3.20 -7.59 -14.75
N GLU A 289 -2.47 -7.18 -15.78
CA GLU A 289 -1.84 -5.88 -15.84
C GLU A 289 -2.51 -5.05 -16.95
N LEU A 290 -2.80 -3.79 -16.63
CA LEU A 290 -3.21 -2.83 -17.63
C LEU A 290 -1.99 -2.00 -18.00
N VAL A 291 -1.61 -2.03 -19.27
CA VAL A 291 -0.47 -1.27 -19.78
C VAL A 291 -0.92 -0.30 -20.87
N PRO A 292 -0.21 0.84 -21.07
CA PRO A 292 -0.44 1.68 -22.24
C PRO A 292 -0.33 0.83 -23.52
N ASN A 293 -1.16 1.15 -24.51
CA ASN A 293 -1.08 0.44 -25.79
C ASN A 293 0.31 0.63 -26.41
N SER A 294 0.92 -0.46 -26.87
CA SER A 294 2.29 -0.43 -27.41
C SER A 294 2.35 -0.68 -28.92
N ASP A 295 1.22 -0.95 -29.57
CA ASP A 295 1.18 -1.10 -31.02
C ASP A 295 1.55 0.24 -31.69
N PRO A 296 2.62 0.29 -32.52
CA PRO A 296 3.08 1.54 -33.13
C PRO A 296 2.04 2.27 -33.97
N ALA A 297 1.10 1.56 -34.60
CA ALA A 297 0.02 2.15 -35.38
C ALA A 297 -1.05 2.75 -34.46
N VAL A 298 -1.43 2.05 -33.39
CA VAL A 298 -2.40 2.54 -32.40
C VAL A 298 -1.84 3.73 -31.63
N VAL A 299 -0.57 3.66 -31.18
CA VAL A 299 0.11 4.76 -30.51
C VAL A 299 0.14 6.02 -31.39
N ARG A 300 0.44 5.86 -32.69
CA ARG A 300 0.39 6.99 -33.64
C ARG A 300 -1.01 7.59 -33.71
N ARG A 301 -2.04 6.75 -33.84
CA ARG A 301 -3.45 7.17 -33.87
C ARG A 301 -3.87 7.87 -32.57
N ILE A 302 -3.40 7.40 -31.41
CA ILE A 302 -3.61 8.05 -30.11
C ILE A 302 -3.02 9.46 -30.15
N ARG A 303 -1.74 9.62 -30.52
CA ARG A 303 -1.09 10.94 -30.57
C ARG A 303 -1.76 11.90 -31.55
N GLU A 304 -2.11 11.42 -32.73
CA GLU A 304 -2.86 12.21 -33.73
C GLU A 304 -4.21 12.65 -33.20
N THR A 305 -4.92 11.76 -32.51
CA THR A 305 -6.21 12.06 -31.85
C THR A 305 -6.04 13.08 -30.75
N LEU A 306 -5.02 12.95 -29.89
CA LEU A 306 -4.72 13.91 -28.81
C LEU A 306 -4.40 15.31 -29.36
N ARG A 307 -3.60 15.40 -30.43
CA ARG A 307 -3.29 16.68 -31.11
C ARG A 307 -4.51 17.30 -31.79
N SER A 308 -5.47 16.48 -32.19
CA SER A 308 -6.70 16.91 -32.88
C SER A 308 -7.94 16.84 -32.00
N LEU A 309 -7.80 16.85 -30.66
CA LEU A 309 -8.93 16.76 -29.71
C LEU A 309 -10.02 17.80 -29.97
N SER A 310 -9.62 18.97 -30.48
CA SER A 310 -10.58 20.01 -30.87
C SER A 310 -11.59 19.51 -31.91
N ARG A 311 -11.34 18.46 -32.70
CA ARG A 311 -12.33 17.95 -33.67
C ARG A 311 -13.52 17.25 -33.02
N TYR A 312 -13.39 16.81 -31.78
CA TYR A 312 -14.43 16.11 -31.06
C TYR A 312 -15.36 17.08 -30.33
N GLN A 313 -16.65 16.76 -30.31
CA GLN A 313 -17.65 17.46 -29.50
C GLN A 313 -17.83 16.78 -28.15
N SER A 314 -17.65 15.45 -28.11
CA SER A 314 -17.93 14.64 -26.93
C SER A 314 -16.85 13.57 -26.71
N ILE A 315 -16.55 13.29 -25.45
CA ILE A 315 -15.74 12.15 -25.03
C ILE A 315 -16.53 11.30 -24.06
N VAL A 316 -16.53 9.99 -24.27
CA VAL A 316 -17.24 9.01 -23.45
C VAL A 316 -16.25 8.13 -22.72
N PHE A 317 -16.23 8.20 -21.40
CA PHE A 317 -15.50 7.29 -20.54
C PHE A 317 -16.41 6.18 -20.02
N THR A 318 -16.13 4.95 -20.44
CA THR A 318 -16.87 3.75 -20.03
C THR A 318 -16.27 3.08 -18.79
N SER A 319 -15.10 3.53 -18.32
CA SER A 319 -14.46 3.05 -17.10
C SER A 319 -13.48 4.08 -16.53
N SER A 320 -13.21 4.00 -15.23
CA SER A 320 -12.14 4.78 -14.58
C SER A 320 -10.75 4.52 -15.17
N ASN A 321 -10.49 3.30 -15.69
CA ASN A 321 -9.23 3.00 -16.37
C ASN A 321 -9.08 3.78 -17.68
N ALA A 322 -10.15 3.91 -18.46
CA ALA A 322 -10.14 4.72 -19.67
C ALA A 322 -9.80 6.18 -19.36
N VAL A 323 -10.37 6.75 -18.29
CA VAL A 323 -10.01 8.10 -17.81
C VAL A 323 -8.52 8.18 -17.50
N ARG A 324 -8.00 7.23 -16.71
CA ARG A 324 -6.62 7.20 -16.25
C ARG A 324 -5.62 7.14 -17.40
N PHE A 325 -5.79 6.18 -18.32
CA PHE A 325 -4.88 6.02 -19.46
C PHE A 325 -4.99 7.16 -20.47
N PHE A 326 -6.18 7.72 -20.65
CA PHE A 326 -6.36 8.93 -21.47
C PHE A 326 -5.64 10.14 -20.86
N ALA A 327 -5.81 10.38 -19.56
CA ALA A 327 -5.15 11.48 -18.85
C ALA A 327 -3.62 11.35 -18.90
N ARG A 328 -3.10 10.14 -18.67
CA ARG A 328 -1.67 9.84 -18.81
C ARG A 328 -1.15 10.13 -20.21
N ALA A 329 -1.84 9.64 -21.25
CA ALA A 329 -1.44 9.89 -22.63
C ALA A 329 -1.46 11.39 -22.99
N LEU A 330 -2.43 12.14 -22.45
CA LEU A 330 -2.51 13.60 -22.60
C LEU A 330 -1.32 14.30 -21.93
N GLU A 331 -0.95 13.87 -20.72
CA GLU A 331 0.20 14.38 -20.00
C GLU A 331 1.52 14.08 -20.74
N GLU A 332 1.71 12.84 -21.22
CA GLU A 332 2.91 12.44 -21.95
C GLU A 332 3.06 13.19 -23.30
N GLU A 333 1.97 13.40 -24.04
CA GLU A 333 2.00 14.09 -25.33
C GLU A 333 2.24 15.60 -25.20
N PHE A 334 1.74 16.21 -24.12
CA PHE A 334 1.85 17.66 -23.91
C PHE A 334 2.79 18.04 -22.76
N ALA A 335 3.59 17.10 -22.25
CA ALA A 335 4.59 17.36 -21.24
C ALA A 335 5.57 18.43 -21.75
N PRO A 336 5.85 19.50 -20.97
CA PRO A 336 6.86 20.45 -21.36
C PRO A 336 8.25 19.79 -21.40
N ALA A 337 9.14 20.36 -22.22
CA ALA A 337 10.56 20.05 -22.12
C ALA A 337 11.04 20.32 -20.67
N ALA A 338 11.90 19.43 -20.16
CA ALA A 338 12.39 19.46 -18.78
C ALA A 338 12.91 20.85 -18.39
N GLY A 339 12.40 21.41 -17.29
CA GLY A 339 12.89 22.67 -16.69
C GLY A 339 11.99 23.90 -16.81
N SER A 340 10.76 23.81 -17.33
CA SER A 340 9.80 24.93 -17.31
C SER A 340 8.79 24.82 -16.17
N GLU A 341 8.92 25.71 -15.19
CA GLU A 341 8.16 25.75 -13.93
C GLU A 341 6.69 26.22 -14.09
N ARG A 342 6.15 26.18 -15.32
CA ARG A 342 4.76 26.54 -15.66
C ARG A 342 4.12 25.53 -16.60
N ALA A 343 4.17 24.25 -16.24
CA ALA A 343 3.35 23.22 -16.87
C ALA A 343 1.92 23.29 -16.32
N ARG A 344 1.07 24.18 -16.86
CA ARG A 344 -0.38 24.02 -16.63
C ARG A 344 -0.78 22.72 -17.36
N ARG A 345 -1.30 21.72 -16.64
CA ARG A 345 -2.00 20.57 -17.24
C ARG A 345 -2.92 21.13 -18.33
N ARG A 346 -2.65 20.76 -19.59
CA ARG A 346 -3.56 21.14 -20.69
C ARG A 346 -4.83 20.32 -20.48
N GLY A 347 -5.87 20.94 -19.94
CA GLY A 347 -7.18 20.31 -19.81
C GLY A 347 -7.81 20.05 -21.17
N LEU A 348 -8.94 19.33 -21.17
CA LEU A 348 -9.75 19.20 -22.38
C LEU A 348 -10.16 20.61 -22.88
N PRO A 349 -10.23 20.83 -24.22
CA PRO A 349 -10.84 22.03 -24.76
C PRO A 349 -12.23 22.24 -24.14
N SER A 350 -12.55 23.48 -23.75
CA SER A 350 -13.77 23.83 -23.01
C SER A 350 -15.10 23.44 -23.70
N ARG A 351 -15.04 23.15 -25.00
CA ARG A 351 -16.18 22.74 -25.82
C ARG A 351 -16.44 21.23 -25.82
N ILE A 352 -15.52 20.41 -25.32
CA ILE A 352 -15.70 18.96 -25.29
C ILE A 352 -16.57 18.60 -24.09
N ARG A 353 -17.70 17.94 -24.33
CA ARG A 353 -18.55 17.40 -23.28
C ARG A 353 -18.02 16.04 -22.84
N THR A 354 -17.88 15.82 -21.53
CA THR A 354 -17.44 14.54 -20.97
C THR A 354 -18.62 13.78 -20.40
N PHE A 355 -18.81 12.57 -20.90
CA PHE A 355 -19.82 11.62 -20.47
C PHE A 355 -19.14 10.47 -19.74
N CYS A 356 -19.64 10.13 -18.56
CA CYS A 356 -19.08 9.07 -17.73
C CYS A 356 -20.13 8.00 -17.45
N VAL A 357 -19.72 6.75 -17.60
CA VAL A 357 -20.56 5.59 -17.26
C VAL A 357 -20.31 5.22 -15.79
N GLY A 358 -21.29 5.52 -14.94
CA GLY A 358 -21.26 5.25 -13.51
C GLY A 358 -20.48 6.30 -12.69
N GLU A 359 -20.88 6.43 -11.42
CA GLU A 359 -20.38 7.44 -10.48
C GLU A 359 -18.85 7.39 -10.32
N ARG A 360 -18.27 6.19 -10.11
CA ARG A 360 -16.81 5.99 -10.00
C ARG A 360 -16.03 6.51 -11.21
N THR A 361 -16.61 6.42 -12.41
CA THR A 361 -15.95 6.93 -13.62
C THR A 361 -16.02 8.45 -13.69
N GLY A 362 -17.14 9.04 -13.23
CA GLY A 362 -17.31 10.48 -13.07
C GLY A 362 -16.34 11.08 -12.05
N GLU A 363 -16.21 10.47 -10.88
CA GLU A 363 -15.25 10.87 -9.84
C GLU A 363 -13.80 10.83 -10.36
N ALA A 364 -13.43 9.75 -11.06
CA ALA A 364 -12.11 9.64 -11.68
C ALA A 364 -11.86 10.75 -12.72
N ALA A 365 -12.86 11.08 -13.54
CA ALA A 365 -12.75 12.13 -14.55
C ALA A 365 -12.60 13.52 -13.91
N LEU A 366 -13.38 13.82 -12.87
CA LEU A 366 -13.23 15.06 -12.09
C LEU A 366 -11.85 15.17 -11.45
N ALA A 367 -11.36 14.08 -10.83
CA ALA A 367 -10.02 14.03 -10.23
C ALA A 367 -8.90 14.23 -11.27
N ALA A 368 -9.10 13.75 -12.50
CA ALA A 368 -8.20 13.99 -13.63
C ALA A 368 -8.29 15.41 -14.21
N GLY A 369 -9.23 16.24 -13.73
CA GLY A 369 -9.44 17.62 -14.19
C GLY A 369 -10.30 17.73 -15.44
N PHE A 370 -11.09 16.70 -15.77
CA PHE A 370 -12.04 16.73 -16.88
C PHE A 370 -13.42 17.20 -16.40
N PRO A 371 -14.06 18.16 -17.09
CA PRO A 371 -15.39 18.63 -16.71
C PRO A 371 -16.44 17.54 -17.01
N VAL A 372 -17.00 16.91 -15.98
CA VAL A 372 -18.06 15.91 -16.14
C VAL A 372 -19.39 16.59 -16.38
N HIS A 373 -20.00 16.34 -17.54
CA HIS A 373 -21.27 16.94 -17.94
C HIS A 373 -22.45 16.02 -17.66
N VAL A 374 -22.26 14.70 -17.83
CA VAL A 374 -23.29 13.69 -17.60
C VAL A 374 -22.65 12.47 -16.97
N VAL A 375 -23.30 11.95 -15.93
CA VAL A 375 -22.99 10.65 -15.32
C VAL A 375 -24.20 9.76 -15.52
N ALA A 376 -24.05 8.71 -16.32
CA ALA A 376 -25.10 7.71 -16.51
C ALA A 376 -25.16 6.76 -15.32
N SER A 377 -26.35 6.21 -15.03
CA SER A 377 -26.69 5.38 -13.87
C SER A 377 -25.84 4.10 -13.67
N GLY A 378 -24.97 3.75 -14.62
CA GLY A 378 -24.01 2.65 -14.49
C GLY A 378 -24.66 1.26 -14.49
N ARG A 379 -25.87 1.12 -15.03
CA ARG A 379 -26.58 -0.16 -15.17
C ARG A 379 -25.71 -1.18 -15.93
N SER A 380 -25.73 -2.43 -15.49
CA SER A 380 -24.87 -3.51 -16.02
C SER A 380 -25.24 -3.99 -17.42
N ASP A 381 -26.36 -3.51 -17.96
CA ASP A 381 -26.82 -3.79 -19.31
C ASP A 381 -26.35 -2.69 -20.27
N ALA A 382 -25.65 -3.10 -21.33
CA ALA A 382 -25.09 -2.19 -22.33
C ALA A 382 -26.19 -1.48 -23.13
N GLU A 383 -27.36 -2.10 -23.28
CA GLU A 383 -28.49 -1.54 -24.04
C GLU A 383 -29.19 -0.42 -23.26
N ALA A 384 -29.47 -0.65 -21.98
CA ALA A 384 -29.98 0.40 -21.09
C ALA A 384 -29.04 1.60 -20.97
N LEU A 385 -27.72 1.36 -20.92
CA LEU A 385 -26.72 2.41 -20.87
C LEU A 385 -26.66 3.21 -22.17
N LEU A 386 -26.73 2.53 -23.32
CA LEU A 386 -26.79 3.19 -24.63
C LEU A 386 -28.04 4.08 -24.73
N ALA A 387 -29.20 3.62 -24.26
CA ALA A 387 -30.43 4.41 -24.27
C ALA A 387 -30.30 5.70 -23.42
N GLU A 388 -29.70 5.59 -22.23
CA GLU A 388 -29.43 6.75 -21.36
C GLU A 388 -28.44 7.72 -22.02
N MET A 389 -27.40 7.20 -22.68
CA MET A 389 -26.45 8.01 -23.43
C MET A 389 -27.11 8.72 -24.63
N LEU A 390 -27.95 8.04 -25.40
CA LEU A 390 -28.66 8.64 -26.54
C LEU A 390 -29.66 9.72 -26.11
N GLN A 391 -30.20 9.64 -24.89
CA GLN A 391 -31.03 10.72 -24.32
C GLN A 391 -30.21 11.91 -23.85
N ALA A 392 -28.99 11.67 -23.37
CA ALA A 392 -28.11 12.69 -22.83
C ALA A 392 -27.22 13.38 -23.86
N LEU A 393 -26.91 12.70 -24.96
CA LEU A 393 -26.18 13.24 -26.10
C LEU A 393 -27.17 14.02 -26.98
N PRO A 394 -26.91 15.31 -27.30
CA PRO A 394 -27.77 16.05 -28.19
C PRO A 394 -27.78 15.43 -29.60
N ALA A 395 -28.93 15.52 -30.27
CA ALA A 395 -29.21 14.85 -31.55
C ALA A 395 -28.27 15.23 -32.71
N ASP A 396 -27.54 16.35 -32.59
CA ASP A 396 -26.55 16.86 -33.57
C ASP A 396 -25.09 16.61 -33.14
N ASP A 397 -24.83 15.72 -32.17
CA ASP A 397 -23.46 15.47 -31.70
C ASP A 397 -22.62 14.79 -32.80
N GLY A 398 -21.70 15.58 -33.38
CA GLY A 398 -20.82 15.17 -34.46
C GLY A 398 -19.89 14.00 -34.10
N ARG A 399 -18.63 14.32 -33.80
CA ARG A 399 -17.54 13.36 -33.63
C ARG A 399 -17.33 13.04 -32.15
N ILE A 400 -17.43 11.77 -31.80
CA ILE A 400 -17.33 11.25 -30.42
C ILE A 400 -16.07 10.41 -30.27
N LEU A 401 -15.29 10.68 -29.23
CA LEU A 401 -14.14 9.86 -28.84
C LEU A 401 -14.54 8.91 -27.70
N ILE A 402 -14.24 7.61 -27.85
CA ILE A 402 -14.41 6.61 -26.80
C ILE A 402 -13.04 5.99 -26.50
N PRO A 403 -12.31 6.49 -25.49
CA PRO A 403 -11.11 5.83 -25.00
C PRO A 403 -11.48 4.51 -24.33
N GLY A 404 -10.78 3.43 -24.65
CA GLY A 404 -11.06 2.12 -24.08
C GLY A 404 -9.86 1.19 -24.07
N SER A 405 -10.14 -0.08 -23.77
CA SER A 405 -9.17 -1.16 -23.91
C SER A 405 -9.28 -1.83 -25.29
N GLN A 406 -8.27 -2.62 -25.65
CA GLN A 406 -8.31 -3.49 -26.84
C GLN A 406 -9.50 -4.49 -26.87
N ILE A 407 -10.08 -4.81 -25.70
CA ILE A 407 -11.16 -5.82 -25.54
C ILE A 407 -12.54 -5.14 -25.38
N ALA A 408 -12.60 -3.81 -25.39
CA ALA A 408 -13.84 -3.10 -25.10
C ALA A 408 -14.93 -3.44 -26.14
N ARG A 409 -16.10 -3.90 -25.65
CA ARG A 409 -17.22 -4.32 -26.49
C ARG A 409 -17.76 -3.15 -27.31
N SER A 410 -18.13 -3.42 -28.56
CA SER A 410 -18.53 -2.41 -29.55
C SER A 410 -19.97 -1.91 -29.41
N VAL A 411 -20.80 -2.50 -28.55
CA VAL A 411 -22.25 -2.21 -28.45
C VAL A 411 -22.55 -0.70 -28.29
N ILE A 412 -21.81 0.00 -27.41
CA ILE A 412 -22.00 1.46 -27.23
C ILE A 412 -21.57 2.22 -28.49
N ALA A 413 -20.40 1.87 -29.05
CA ALA A 413 -19.89 2.55 -30.24
C ALA A 413 -20.78 2.30 -31.47
N ASP A 414 -21.27 1.08 -31.64
CA ASP A 414 -22.13 0.66 -32.74
C ASP A 414 -23.51 1.29 -32.61
N GLY A 415 -24.07 1.33 -31.39
CA GLY A 415 -25.32 2.01 -31.10
C GLY A 415 -25.28 3.51 -31.39
N LEU A 416 -24.19 4.18 -31.02
CA LEU A 416 -23.99 5.60 -31.33
C LEU A 416 -23.81 5.85 -32.83
N ARG A 417 -23.09 4.96 -33.55
CA ARG A 417 -22.98 5.02 -35.01
C ARG A 417 -24.34 4.82 -35.69
N ALA A 418 -25.14 3.88 -35.19
CA ALA A 418 -26.49 3.64 -35.70
C ALA A 418 -27.43 4.85 -35.50
N ALA A 419 -27.19 5.65 -34.45
CA ALA A 419 -27.87 6.92 -34.21
C ALA A 419 -27.32 8.09 -35.03
N GLY A 420 -26.32 7.87 -35.89
CA GLY A 420 -25.79 8.88 -36.83
C GLY A 420 -24.51 9.61 -36.37
N ALA A 421 -23.96 9.27 -35.20
CA ALA A 421 -22.73 9.91 -34.71
C ALA A 421 -21.45 9.34 -35.36
N GLU A 422 -20.43 10.17 -35.55
CA GLU A 422 -19.11 9.71 -35.99
C GLU A 422 -18.28 9.27 -34.77
N VAL A 423 -18.06 7.96 -34.59
CA VAL A 423 -17.44 7.42 -33.36
C VAL A 423 -16.05 6.86 -33.60
N ASP A 424 -15.04 7.51 -33.01
CA ASP A 424 -13.70 6.97 -32.87
C ASP A 424 -13.56 6.25 -31.53
N MET A 425 -13.50 4.92 -31.58
CA MET A 425 -13.16 4.09 -30.43
C MET A 425 -11.70 3.68 -30.54
N ILE A 426 -10.88 4.08 -29.56
CA ILE A 426 -9.42 3.90 -29.61
C ILE A 426 -8.96 3.16 -28.35
N ALA A 427 -8.15 2.12 -28.53
CA ALA A 427 -7.56 1.35 -27.45
C ALA A 427 -6.36 2.10 -26.84
N PHE A 428 -6.59 2.88 -25.79
CA PHE A 428 -5.52 3.61 -25.08
C PHE A 428 -4.66 2.67 -24.22
N TYR A 429 -5.19 1.51 -23.86
CA TYR A 429 -4.52 0.54 -23.01
C TYR A 429 -4.89 -0.90 -23.39
N GLU A 430 -4.07 -1.83 -22.93
CA GLU A 430 -4.16 -3.25 -23.21
C GLU A 430 -4.31 -4.03 -21.89
N ASN A 431 -5.00 -5.17 -21.95
CA ASN A 431 -4.98 -6.14 -20.85
C ASN A 431 -3.90 -7.15 -21.18
N ARG A 432 -2.92 -7.30 -20.28
CA ARG A 432 -1.87 -8.31 -20.40
C ARG A 432 -1.93 -9.28 -19.22
N ARG A 433 -1.51 -10.51 -19.48
CA ARG A 433 -1.15 -11.48 -18.45
C ARG A 433 0.29 -11.16 -18.06
N PRO A 434 0.54 -10.60 -16.86
CA PRO A 434 1.90 -10.33 -16.43
C PRO A 434 2.63 -11.64 -16.12
N GLU A 435 3.96 -11.59 -16.08
CA GLU A 435 4.72 -12.67 -15.46
C GLU A 435 4.45 -12.65 -13.95
N ILE A 436 4.03 -13.79 -13.40
CA ILE A 436 3.75 -13.96 -11.97
C ILE A 436 4.74 -14.95 -11.37
N ASP A 437 5.01 -14.85 -10.06
CA ASP A 437 5.79 -15.85 -9.33
C ASP A 437 4.95 -17.11 -9.09
N VAL A 438 4.76 -17.91 -10.14
CA VAL A 438 4.00 -19.16 -10.10
C VAL A 438 4.57 -20.10 -9.03
N ALA A 439 5.90 -20.16 -8.89
CA ALA A 439 6.55 -21.03 -7.92
C ALA A 439 6.23 -20.61 -6.48
N GLY A 440 6.32 -19.32 -6.19
CA GLY A 440 5.98 -18.75 -4.88
C GLY A 440 4.50 -18.85 -4.54
N LEU A 441 3.60 -18.62 -5.52
CA LEU A 441 2.17 -18.80 -5.35
C LEU A 441 1.82 -20.28 -5.07
N ARG A 442 2.41 -21.19 -5.84
CA ARG A 442 2.27 -22.64 -5.64
C ARG A 442 2.75 -23.08 -4.26
N ALA A 443 3.91 -22.59 -3.82
CA ALA A 443 4.43 -22.90 -2.50
C ALA A 443 3.47 -22.45 -1.39
N LYS A 444 2.92 -21.24 -1.48
CA LYS A 444 1.95 -20.70 -0.53
C LYS A 444 0.65 -21.51 -0.49
N LEU A 445 0.13 -21.90 -1.66
CA LEU A 445 -1.07 -22.74 -1.76
C LEU A 445 -0.83 -24.12 -1.13
N LEU A 446 0.21 -24.82 -1.56
CA LEU A 446 0.53 -26.17 -1.06
C LEU A 446 0.89 -26.17 0.43
N GLY A 447 1.53 -25.11 0.91
CA GLY A 447 1.85 -24.91 2.33
C GLY A 447 0.65 -24.54 3.20
N GLY A 448 -0.53 -24.30 2.61
CA GLY A 448 -1.72 -23.85 3.33
C GLY A 448 -1.56 -22.44 3.94
N GLU A 449 -0.67 -21.62 3.38
CA GLU A 449 -0.39 -20.28 3.89
C GLU A 449 -1.50 -19.28 3.54
N LEU A 450 -2.25 -19.53 2.46
CA LEU A 450 -3.35 -18.67 2.01
C LEU A 450 -4.67 -19.12 2.62
N PHE A 451 -5.29 -18.22 3.38
CA PHE A 451 -6.61 -18.43 3.97
C PHE A 451 -7.72 -18.24 2.93
N ALA A 452 -7.65 -17.18 2.13
CA ALA A 452 -8.66 -16.86 1.14
C ALA A 452 -8.06 -16.35 -0.18
N LEU A 453 -8.80 -16.55 -1.27
CA LEU A 453 -8.49 -16.07 -2.61
C LEU A 453 -9.59 -15.10 -3.07
N THR A 454 -9.22 -13.89 -3.48
CA THR A 454 -10.18 -12.90 -3.95
C THR A 454 -10.08 -12.72 -5.47
N PHE A 455 -11.24 -12.70 -6.15
CA PHE A 455 -11.34 -12.54 -7.59
C PHE A 455 -12.32 -11.42 -7.94
N THR A 456 -11.85 -10.47 -8.74
CA THR A 456 -12.65 -9.30 -9.12
C THR A 456 -13.04 -9.25 -10.59
N SER A 457 -12.55 -10.19 -11.40
CA SER A 457 -13.01 -10.39 -12.78
C SER A 457 -12.87 -11.84 -13.22
N PRO A 458 -13.67 -12.30 -14.21
CA PRO A 458 -13.50 -13.62 -14.81
C PRO A 458 -12.08 -13.84 -15.37
N SER A 459 -11.48 -12.81 -15.96
CA SER A 459 -10.13 -12.91 -16.53
C SER A 459 -9.04 -13.13 -15.48
N THR A 460 -9.20 -12.64 -14.25
CA THR A 460 -8.27 -12.94 -13.14
C THR A 460 -8.37 -14.41 -12.72
N VAL A 461 -9.57 -14.99 -12.78
CA VAL A 461 -9.83 -16.41 -12.51
C VAL A 461 -9.13 -17.28 -13.55
N ASP A 462 -9.28 -16.93 -14.83
CA ASP A 462 -8.68 -17.68 -15.94
C ASP A 462 -7.16 -17.74 -15.83
N HIS A 463 -6.51 -16.59 -15.66
CA HIS A 463 -5.06 -16.58 -15.58
C HIS A 463 -4.55 -17.28 -14.33
N PHE A 464 -5.19 -17.07 -13.16
CA PHE A 464 -4.86 -17.82 -11.95
C PHE A 464 -4.95 -19.33 -12.20
N TRP A 465 -6.06 -19.81 -12.77
CA TRP A 465 -6.28 -21.24 -12.97
C TRP A 465 -5.32 -21.85 -13.99
N ASP A 466 -5.10 -21.16 -15.12
CA ASP A 466 -4.20 -21.58 -16.19
C ASP A 466 -2.75 -21.70 -15.71
N SER A 467 -2.34 -20.86 -14.75
CA SER A 467 -0.97 -20.82 -14.21
C SER A 467 -0.67 -21.92 -13.19
N LEU A 468 -1.67 -22.64 -12.69
CA LEU A 468 -1.50 -23.65 -11.64
C LEU A 468 -1.50 -25.09 -12.19
N ASP A 469 -0.67 -25.94 -11.58
CA ASP A 469 -0.70 -27.39 -11.78
C ASP A 469 -1.86 -28.06 -11.01
N GLY A 470 -2.07 -29.36 -11.23
CA GLY A 470 -3.17 -30.09 -10.59
C GLY A 470 -3.15 -30.06 -9.06
N ALA A 471 -1.95 -30.18 -8.46
CA ALA A 471 -1.78 -30.17 -7.01
C ALA A 471 -2.08 -28.78 -6.42
N ALA A 472 -1.63 -27.72 -7.07
CA ALA A 472 -1.91 -26.35 -6.63
C ALA A 472 -3.38 -25.97 -6.81
N ARG A 473 -4.05 -26.46 -7.86
CA ARG A 473 -5.51 -26.30 -8.04
C ARG A 473 -6.31 -26.99 -6.94
N GLU A 474 -5.90 -28.20 -6.55
CA GLU A 474 -6.50 -28.89 -5.41
C GLU A 474 -6.25 -28.15 -4.09
N ALA A 475 -5.07 -27.59 -3.89
CA ALA A 475 -4.80 -26.77 -2.72
C ALA A 475 -5.64 -25.48 -2.71
N ALA A 476 -5.80 -24.83 -3.87
CA ALA A 476 -6.63 -23.63 -4.01
C ALA A 476 -8.11 -23.88 -3.67
N SER A 477 -8.65 -25.07 -3.95
CA SER A 477 -10.04 -25.40 -3.59
C SER A 477 -10.28 -25.57 -2.09
N ARG A 478 -9.21 -25.64 -1.28
CA ARG A 478 -9.29 -25.66 0.19
C ARG A 478 -9.31 -24.25 0.80
N CYS A 479 -8.95 -23.23 0.02
CA CYS A 479 -9.05 -21.85 0.46
C CYS A 479 -10.50 -21.36 0.41
N MET A 480 -10.80 -20.34 1.21
CA MET A 480 -12.06 -19.59 1.05
C MET A 480 -12.01 -18.78 -0.25
N ILE A 481 -13.05 -18.86 -1.07
CA ILE A 481 -13.07 -18.19 -2.38
C ILE A 481 -14.06 -17.03 -2.34
N ALA A 482 -13.59 -15.81 -2.57
CA ALA A 482 -14.42 -14.62 -2.64
C ALA A 482 -14.45 -14.08 -4.07
N ALA A 483 -15.64 -13.99 -4.65
CA ALA A 483 -15.86 -13.40 -5.96
C ALA A 483 -16.59 -12.06 -5.79
N ILE A 484 -16.10 -10.98 -6.40
CA ILE A 484 -16.74 -9.66 -6.26
C ILE A 484 -18.19 -9.62 -6.75
N GLY A 485 -18.63 -10.58 -7.57
CA GLY A 485 -20.00 -10.62 -8.05
C GLY A 485 -20.31 -11.80 -8.95
N ARG A 486 -21.58 -11.89 -9.34
CA ARG A 486 -22.16 -13.06 -10.03
C ARG A 486 -21.43 -13.50 -11.30
N THR A 487 -20.96 -12.57 -12.12
CA THR A 487 -20.23 -12.92 -13.35
C THR A 487 -18.92 -13.64 -13.06
N THR A 488 -18.18 -13.20 -12.04
CA THR A 488 -16.93 -13.84 -11.60
C THR A 488 -17.22 -15.18 -10.91
N ALA A 489 -18.26 -15.24 -10.08
CA ALA A 489 -18.70 -16.48 -9.41
C ALA A 489 -19.08 -17.58 -10.42
N ARG A 490 -19.84 -17.24 -11.48
CA ARG A 490 -20.15 -18.19 -12.56
C ARG A 490 -18.91 -18.72 -13.26
N ARG A 491 -17.89 -17.88 -13.45
CA ARG A 491 -16.65 -18.32 -14.09
C ARG A 491 -15.88 -19.30 -13.20
N LEU A 492 -15.83 -19.01 -11.90
CA LEU A 492 -15.29 -19.86 -10.86
C LEU A 492 -15.99 -21.24 -10.82
N GLU A 493 -17.32 -21.28 -10.88
CA GLU A 493 -18.11 -22.51 -10.97
C GLU A 493 -17.76 -23.36 -12.20
N GLN A 494 -17.59 -22.74 -13.38
CA GLN A 494 -17.27 -23.46 -14.63
C GLN A 494 -15.93 -24.22 -14.58
N ILE A 495 -14.99 -23.76 -13.76
CA ILE A 495 -13.68 -24.41 -13.58
C ILE A 495 -13.66 -25.33 -12.34
N GLY A 496 -14.81 -25.52 -11.68
CA GLY A 496 -14.93 -26.39 -10.51
C GLY A 496 -14.44 -25.75 -9.20
N LEU A 497 -14.27 -24.43 -9.15
CA LEU A 497 -13.84 -23.70 -7.97
C LEU A 497 -15.01 -22.87 -7.43
N GLY A 498 -15.85 -23.44 -6.55
CA GLY A 498 -17.03 -22.74 -6.03
C GLY A 498 -16.68 -21.51 -5.18
N ALA A 499 -17.36 -20.38 -5.39
CA ALA A 499 -17.21 -19.20 -4.55
C ALA A 499 -17.94 -19.38 -3.22
N THR A 500 -17.21 -19.23 -2.11
CA THR A 500 -17.78 -19.20 -0.74
C THR A 500 -18.52 -17.90 -0.48
N VAL A 501 -17.98 -16.79 -1.01
CA VAL A 501 -18.48 -15.43 -0.78
C VAL A 501 -18.77 -14.77 -2.13
N VAL A 502 -19.98 -14.24 -2.29
CA VAL A 502 -20.40 -13.47 -3.45
C VAL A 502 -21.35 -12.36 -2.97
N PRO A 503 -20.89 -11.11 -2.88
CA PRO A 503 -21.71 -10.05 -2.35
C PRO A 503 -22.87 -9.72 -3.28
N GLU A 504 -23.97 -9.24 -2.71
CA GLU A 504 -25.18 -8.87 -3.45
C GLU A 504 -24.89 -7.81 -4.52
N ARG A 505 -23.90 -6.94 -4.28
CA ARG A 505 -23.43 -5.88 -5.18
C ARG A 505 -21.90 -5.94 -5.31
N PRO A 506 -21.35 -5.58 -6.48
CA PRO A 506 -19.92 -5.62 -6.74
C PRO A 506 -19.14 -4.49 -6.04
N ASP A 507 -18.94 -4.68 -4.74
CA ASP A 507 -18.35 -3.74 -3.80
C ASP A 507 -17.30 -4.42 -2.92
N VAL A 508 -16.16 -3.75 -2.74
CA VAL A 508 -15.00 -4.29 -2.02
C VAL A 508 -15.28 -4.41 -0.52
N SER A 509 -15.92 -3.40 0.07
CA SER A 509 -16.24 -3.40 1.50
C SER A 509 -17.24 -4.50 1.85
N LEU A 510 -18.26 -4.72 1.00
CA LEU A 510 -19.21 -5.82 1.17
C LEU A 510 -18.51 -7.19 1.06
N MET A 511 -17.64 -7.37 0.06
CA MET A 511 -16.91 -8.63 -0.12
C MET A 511 -16.05 -8.96 1.12
N VAL A 512 -15.37 -7.98 1.71
CA VAL A 512 -14.56 -8.18 2.92
C VAL A 512 -15.43 -8.46 4.14
N ALA A 513 -16.56 -7.75 4.31
CA ALA A 513 -17.49 -8.00 5.41
C ALA A 513 -18.07 -9.43 5.36
N GLU A 514 -18.44 -9.92 4.18
CA GLU A 514 -18.91 -11.28 4.00
C GLU A 514 -17.80 -12.32 4.20
N LEU A 515 -16.56 -12.00 3.79
CA LEU A 515 -15.39 -12.84 4.08
C LEU A 515 -15.17 -13.00 5.59
N VAL A 516 -15.35 -11.92 6.36
CA VAL A 516 -15.30 -11.96 7.83
C VAL A 516 -16.40 -12.85 8.41
N SER A 517 -17.65 -12.71 7.91
CA SER A 517 -18.77 -13.55 8.37
C SER A 517 -18.53 -15.03 8.09
N ALA A 518 -18.11 -15.35 6.85
CA ALA A 518 -17.82 -16.71 6.44
C ALA A 518 -16.66 -17.33 7.26
N ALA A 519 -15.64 -16.52 7.60
CA ALA A 519 -14.54 -16.96 8.46
C ALA A 519 -15.01 -17.32 9.88
N ALA A 520 -15.96 -16.55 10.44
CA ALA A 520 -16.55 -16.83 11.74
C ALA A 520 -17.39 -18.12 11.74
N GLU A 521 -18.15 -18.37 10.68
CA GLU A 521 -19.00 -19.57 10.51
C GLU A 521 -18.17 -20.85 10.24
N GLY A 522 -17.08 -20.71 9.49
CA GLY A 522 -16.18 -21.81 9.14
C GLY A 522 -15.17 -22.21 10.22
N THR A 523 -15.13 -21.50 11.36
CA THR A 523 -14.24 -21.84 12.49
C THR A 523 -15.01 -22.67 13.53
N PRO A 524 -14.75 -23.98 13.68
CA PRO A 524 -15.29 -24.73 14.81
C PRO A 524 -14.62 -24.24 16.10
N GLY A 525 -15.34 -23.46 16.90
CA GLY A 525 -15.09 -23.26 18.33
C GLY A 525 -13.73 -22.71 18.77
N ALA A 526 -13.56 -21.38 18.75
CA ALA A 526 -12.59 -20.68 19.59
C ALA A 526 -13.29 -19.66 20.51
N ILE A 527 -14.35 -20.11 21.20
CA ILE A 527 -14.85 -19.46 22.41
C ILE A 527 -14.83 -20.52 23.51
N GLY A 528 -13.66 -20.68 24.09
CA GLY A 528 -13.41 -21.51 25.26
C GLY A 528 -12.44 -20.78 26.16
N GLY A 529 -12.95 -19.76 26.86
CA GLY A 529 -12.25 -19.16 28.00
C GLY A 529 -12.05 -20.22 29.08
N GLY A 530 -10.91 -20.90 29.02
CA GLY A 530 -10.43 -21.76 30.09
C GLY A 530 -9.80 -20.89 31.17
N ARG A 531 -10.53 -20.68 32.27
CA ARG A 531 -9.92 -20.37 33.56
C ARG A 531 -8.95 -21.50 33.90
N ARG A 532 -7.67 -21.18 34.04
CA ARG A 532 -6.78 -21.61 35.14
C ARG A 532 -5.50 -20.80 35.11
#